data_AF-Q97FK8-F1
#
_entry.id   AF-Q97FK8-F1
#
_cell.length_a   1.000
_cell.length_b   1.000
_cell.length_c   1.000
_cell.angle_alpha   90.00
_cell.angle_beta   90.00
_cell.angle_gamma   90.00
#
_symmetry.space_group_name_H-M   'P 1'
#
loop_
_entity.id
_entity.type
_entity.pdbx_description
1 polymer ?
#
loop_
_entity_poly.entity_id
_entity_poly.type
_entity_poly.pdbx_seq_one_letter_code
_entity_poly.pdbx_strand_id
1 'polypeptide(L)'
;MRKSKLTFIATFLILLFLSMPYKAHAASQTPITRADAEQRALTMINLNWTYSKSKNGVLPSAYSGSITAPSQFRGIENVVATGIPYCWGGFDGLNSSSYGESWTNFTDAVNKGAFVGNVKSSSYGHITGTAGLDCSGFVQATFNIKDYKLSTSTIFNQYFTKIDIKDIKHMDILNLPGNHVVIFDKWGTRNGVNGAYTYEATPDTTYGGIQGTKQYFMSMNTVSQYIPGRYVNIKEVAYVQVINASSLNIRTGPSTSYPIIGTISQNQIAEVTGYSSDGTWYKIKINGIEGYASSTYLTYVNN
;
A
#
# COMPACT_ATOMS: atom_id res chain seq x y z
N MET A 1 -56.91 50.18 -24.53
CA MET A 1 -55.55 49.60 -24.68
C MET A 1 -55.21 48.75 -23.45
N ARG A 2 -55.28 47.42 -23.59
CA ARG A 2 -54.83 46.43 -22.59
C ARG A 2 -53.29 46.42 -22.60
N LYS A 3 -52.63 46.61 -21.46
CA LYS A 3 -51.27 46.09 -21.24
C LYS A 3 -51.18 45.45 -19.86
N SER A 4 -50.73 44.21 -19.90
CA SER A 4 -50.75 43.15 -18.91
C SER A 4 -49.78 43.38 -17.75
N LYS A 5 -50.19 42.97 -16.54
CA LYS A 5 -49.29 42.72 -15.42
C LYS A 5 -48.42 41.51 -15.78
N LEU A 6 -47.11 41.71 -15.86
CA LEU A 6 -46.13 40.63 -16.05
C LEU A 6 -45.76 40.09 -14.66
N THR A 7 -46.33 38.96 -14.27
CA THR A 7 -45.97 38.24 -13.05
C THR A 7 -44.67 37.49 -13.31
N PHE A 8 -43.57 37.90 -12.68
CA PHE A 8 -42.30 37.19 -12.77
C PHE A 8 -42.35 35.98 -11.83
N ILE A 9 -42.69 34.81 -12.36
CA ILE A 9 -42.51 33.53 -11.64
C ILE A 9 -41.05 33.13 -11.86
N ALA A 10 -40.20 33.42 -10.87
CA ALA A 10 -38.86 32.85 -10.84
C ALA A 10 -38.97 31.37 -10.46
N THR A 11 -38.93 30.50 -11.45
CA THR A 11 -38.87 29.05 -11.25
C THR A 11 -37.55 28.71 -10.57
N PHE A 12 -37.59 28.42 -9.27
CA PHE A 12 -36.45 27.90 -8.53
C PHE A 12 -36.18 26.49 -9.06
N LEU A 13 -35.18 26.34 -9.92
CA LEU A 13 -34.70 25.03 -10.36
C LEU A 13 -33.98 24.40 -9.15
N ILE A 14 -34.73 23.67 -8.33
CA ILE A 14 -34.14 22.80 -7.32
C ILE A 14 -33.41 21.71 -8.10
N LEU A 15 -32.09 21.85 -8.21
CA LEU A 15 -31.21 20.72 -8.49
C LEU A 15 -31.44 19.70 -7.38
N LEU A 16 -32.36 18.76 -7.62
CA LEU A 16 -32.36 17.49 -6.92
C LEU A 16 -31.01 16.86 -7.25
N PHE A 17 -30.04 17.07 -6.37
CA PHE A 17 -28.99 16.10 -6.16
C PHE A 17 -29.72 14.81 -5.81
N LEU A 18 -29.95 13.97 -6.81
CA LEU A 18 -30.04 12.54 -6.59
C LEU A 18 -28.72 12.20 -5.92
N SER A 19 -28.71 12.20 -4.59
CA SER A 19 -27.71 11.49 -3.81
C SER A 19 -27.81 10.06 -4.31
N MET A 20 -26.99 9.71 -5.31
CA MET A 20 -26.73 8.31 -5.59
C MET A 20 -26.39 7.72 -4.22
N PRO A 21 -27.09 6.68 -3.75
CA PRO A 21 -26.76 6.07 -2.49
C PRO A 21 -25.28 5.72 -2.58
N TYR A 22 -24.46 6.39 -1.76
CA TYR A 22 -23.07 6.05 -1.58
C TYR A 22 -23.09 4.55 -1.30
N LYS A 23 -22.58 3.73 -2.24
CA LYS A 23 -22.68 2.27 -2.12
C LYS A 23 -21.92 1.87 -0.86
N ALA A 24 -22.67 1.70 0.23
CA ALA A 24 -22.19 1.34 1.56
C ALA A 24 -21.93 -0.17 1.65
N HIS A 25 -21.46 -0.79 0.57
CA HIS A 25 -21.05 -2.18 0.58
C HIS A 25 -19.66 -2.27 -0.02
N ALA A 26 -18.68 -2.36 0.88
CA ALA A 26 -17.33 -2.78 0.57
C ALA A 26 -17.38 -4.02 -0.33
N ALA A 27 -16.65 -4.00 -1.45
CA ALA A 27 -16.51 -5.18 -2.29
C ALA A 27 -15.97 -6.37 -1.46
N SER A 28 -16.40 -7.59 -1.81
CA SER A 28 -15.86 -8.81 -1.22
C SER A 28 -14.36 -8.91 -1.48
N GLN A 29 -13.59 -9.31 -0.45
CA GLN A 29 -12.14 -9.41 -0.52
C GLN A 29 -11.67 -10.82 -0.21
N THR A 30 -10.62 -11.26 -0.91
CA THR A 30 -9.87 -12.45 -0.51
C THR A 30 -9.08 -12.12 0.76
N PRO A 31 -9.19 -12.92 1.84
CA PRO A 31 -8.37 -12.72 3.02
C PRO A 31 -6.88 -12.82 2.72
N ILE A 32 -6.07 -12.01 3.42
CA ILE A 32 -4.62 -11.95 3.27
C ILE A 32 -3.96 -12.12 4.63
N THR A 33 -2.80 -12.78 4.70
CA THR A 33 -2.08 -12.93 5.96
C THR A 33 -1.26 -11.67 6.29
N ARG A 34 -0.84 -11.51 7.55
CA ARG A 34 0.08 -10.41 7.93
C ARG A 34 1.38 -10.49 7.14
N ALA A 35 1.95 -11.68 7.01
CA ALA A 35 3.18 -11.90 6.26
C ALA A 35 3.00 -11.56 4.76
N ASP A 36 1.87 -11.94 4.14
CA ASP A 36 1.61 -11.61 2.73
C ASP A 36 1.49 -10.10 2.53
N ALA A 37 0.81 -9.40 3.45
CA ALA A 37 0.68 -7.97 3.42
C ALA A 37 2.06 -7.29 3.60
N GLU A 38 2.87 -7.74 4.56
CA GLU A 38 4.24 -7.22 4.77
C GLU A 38 5.09 -7.39 3.51
N GLN A 39 5.06 -8.59 2.90
CA GLN A 39 5.78 -8.86 1.68
C GLN A 39 5.40 -7.89 0.56
N ARG A 40 4.10 -7.61 0.39
CA ARG A 40 3.62 -6.65 -0.61
C ARG A 40 4.11 -5.23 -0.33
N ALA A 41 4.08 -4.79 0.94
CA ALA A 41 4.62 -3.50 1.35
C ALA A 41 6.11 -3.40 1.02
N LEU A 42 6.90 -4.42 1.39
CA LEU A 42 8.34 -4.47 1.15
C LEU A 42 8.68 -4.57 -0.33
N THR A 43 7.93 -5.32 -1.15
CA THR A 43 8.12 -5.34 -2.60
C THR A 43 7.92 -3.94 -3.18
N MET A 44 6.89 -3.19 -2.75
CA MET A 44 6.65 -1.82 -3.22
C MET A 44 7.69 -0.82 -2.69
N ILE A 45 8.20 -0.99 -1.48
CA ILE A 45 9.27 -0.14 -0.90
C ILE A 45 10.60 -0.37 -1.63
N ASN A 46 10.91 -1.62 -1.98
CA ASN A 46 12.19 -2.00 -2.56
C ASN A 46 12.15 -2.18 -4.10
N LEU A 47 11.04 -1.77 -4.75
CA LEU A 47 10.89 -1.91 -6.19
C LEU A 47 11.91 -1.05 -6.92
N ASN A 48 12.79 -1.68 -7.70
CA ASN A 48 13.74 -0.98 -8.57
C ASN A 48 13.15 -0.79 -9.98
N TRP A 49 13.25 0.42 -10.51
CA TRP A 49 12.77 0.78 -11.84
C TRP A 49 13.57 1.97 -12.40
N THR A 50 13.52 2.15 -13.72
CA THR A 50 14.24 3.24 -14.39
C THR A 50 13.33 4.43 -14.63
N TYR A 51 13.65 5.56 -14.03
CA TYR A 51 13.09 6.86 -14.41
C TYR A 51 13.83 7.41 -15.63
N SER A 52 13.08 7.92 -16.60
CA SER A 52 13.61 8.71 -17.72
C SER A 52 12.77 9.97 -17.91
N LYS A 53 13.37 11.15 -17.89
CA LYS A 53 12.66 12.43 -18.00
C LYS A 53 11.89 12.57 -19.31
N SER A 54 12.49 12.15 -20.42
CA SER A 54 11.88 12.18 -21.75
C SER A 54 10.65 11.28 -21.89
N LYS A 55 10.48 10.32 -20.99
CA LYS A 55 9.37 9.36 -20.98
C LYS A 55 8.40 9.60 -19.82
N ASN A 56 8.91 9.64 -18.60
CA ASN A 56 8.17 9.65 -17.34
C ASN A 56 8.15 11.02 -16.65
N GLY A 57 8.90 11.99 -17.16
CA GLY A 57 8.90 13.38 -16.69
C GLY A 57 8.08 14.33 -17.57
N VAL A 58 7.42 13.80 -18.61
CA VAL A 58 6.61 14.60 -19.54
C VAL A 58 5.28 14.94 -18.89
N LEU A 59 5.15 16.19 -18.43
CA LEU A 59 3.94 16.70 -17.81
C LEU A 59 2.77 16.68 -18.80
N PRO A 60 1.60 16.12 -18.42
CA PRO A 60 0.38 16.38 -19.17
C PRO A 60 0.08 17.88 -19.15
N SER A 61 0.07 18.52 -20.33
CA SER A 61 -0.04 19.98 -20.46
C SER A 61 -1.29 20.56 -19.76
N ALA A 62 -2.39 19.80 -19.77
CA ALA A 62 -3.65 20.12 -19.10
C ALA A 62 -3.54 20.28 -17.57
N TYR A 63 -2.50 19.71 -16.94
CA TYR A 63 -2.35 19.67 -15.48
C TYR A 63 -1.05 20.30 -14.98
N SER A 64 -0.35 21.06 -15.82
CA SER A 64 0.95 21.68 -15.49
C SER A 64 0.93 22.56 -14.23
N GLY A 65 -0.20 23.21 -13.92
CA GLY A 65 -0.39 23.98 -12.68
C GLY A 65 -0.83 23.15 -11.47
N SER A 66 -1.18 21.88 -11.69
CA SER A 66 -1.85 21.01 -10.74
C SER A 66 -0.95 19.91 -10.17
N ILE A 67 0.10 19.57 -10.90
CA ILE A 67 1.04 18.52 -10.53
C ILE A 67 2.42 19.06 -10.21
N THR A 68 3.15 18.35 -9.36
CA THR A 68 4.54 18.64 -9.07
C THR A 68 5.29 17.33 -8.96
N ALA A 69 6.32 17.17 -9.77
CA ALA A 69 7.17 15.99 -9.74
C ALA A 69 7.77 15.80 -8.33
N PRO A 70 7.93 14.55 -7.88
CA PRO A 70 8.73 14.25 -6.72
C PRO A 70 10.13 14.90 -6.82
N SER A 71 10.64 15.46 -5.71
CA SER A 71 11.89 16.21 -5.64
C SER A 71 13.08 15.40 -6.13
N GLN A 72 13.09 14.08 -5.87
CA GLN A 72 14.15 13.18 -6.34
C GLN A 72 14.25 13.05 -7.87
N PHE A 73 13.28 13.53 -8.64
CA PHE A 73 13.29 13.48 -10.12
C PHE A 73 13.48 14.84 -10.77
N ARG A 74 13.47 15.93 -10.01
CA ARG A 74 13.61 17.29 -10.56
C ARG A 74 15.04 17.50 -11.04
N GLY A 75 15.19 17.85 -12.31
CA GLY A 75 16.51 18.06 -12.94
C GLY A 75 17.27 16.78 -13.26
N ILE A 76 16.71 15.60 -12.99
CA ILE A 76 17.31 14.31 -13.32
C ILE A 76 16.87 13.91 -14.72
N GLU A 77 17.82 13.46 -15.54
CA GLU A 77 17.53 12.97 -16.89
C GLU A 77 17.18 11.48 -16.88
N ASN A 78 18.01 10.63 -16.26
CA ASN A 78 17.75 9.21 -16.07
C ASN A 78 18.31 8.75 -14.73
N VAL A 79 17.60 7.88 -14.01
CA VAL A 79 18.08 7.27 -12.76
C VAL A 79 17.39 5.94 -12.50
N VAL A 80 18.09 4.98 -11.88
CA VAL A 80 17.43 3.83 -11.25
C VAL A 80 16.90 4.27 -9.90
N ALA A 81 15.58 4.29 -9.78
CA ALA A 81 14.88 4.66 -8.56
C ALA A 81 14.45 3.41 -7.79
N THR A 82 14.39 3.53 -6.47
CA THR A 82 13.87 2.51 -5.56
C THR A 82 12.61 3.04 -4.88
N GLY A 83 11.59 2.19 -4.80
CA GLY A 83 10.29 2.53 -4.24
C GLY A 83 9.34 3.14 -5.27
N ILE A 84 8.04 2.99 -5.04
CA ILE A 84 7.00 3.62 -5.84
C ILE A 84 6.86 5.09 -5.41
N PRO A 85 6.96 6.06 -6.32
CA PRO A 85 6.94 7.47 -5.99
C PRO A 85 5.56 7.90 -5.49
N TYR A 86 5.58 8.95 -4.67
CA TYR A 86 4.34 9.49 -4.11
C TYR A 86 3.50 10.11 -5.22
N CYS A 87 2.23 9.73 -5.29
CA CYS A 87 1.26 10.28 -6.24
C CYS A 87 -0.06 10.57 -5.54
N TRP A 88 -0.39 11.86 -5.36
CA TRP A 88 -1.64 12.27 -4.73
C TRP A 88 -2.85 11.66 -5.46
N GLY A 89 -3.70 10.94 -4.73
CA GLY A 89 -4.88 10.26 -5.28
C GLY A 89 -4.56 8.92 -5.97
N GLY A 90 -3.29 8.58 -6.17
CA GLY A 90 -2.86 7.39 -6.87
C GLY A 90 -2.93 6.11 -6.03
N PHE A 91 -3.23 4.99 -6.68
CA PHE A 91 -3.13 3.64 -6.11
C PHE A 91 -2.45 2.62 -7.05
N ASP A 92 -1.55 3.09 -7.90
CA ASP A 92 -0.75 2.26 -8.80
C ASP A 92 0.27 1.44 -8.00
N GLY A 93 -0.08 0.21 -7.67
CA GLY A 93 0.73 -0.71 -6.86
C GLY A 93 1.27 -1.88 -7.68
N LEU A 94 1.45 -3.04 -7.04
CA LEU A 94 1.94 -4.26 -7.70
C LEU A 94 0.95 -4.87 -8.71
N ASN A 95 -0.33 -4.77 -8.40
CA ASN A 95 -1.44 -5.39 -9.15
C ASN A 95 -2.72 -4.54 -9.02
N SER A 96 -2.54 -3.23 -8.96
CA SER A 96 -3.60 -2.22 -8.89
C SER A 96 -3.19 -1.03 -9.72
N SER A 97 -4.17 -0.36 -10.33
CA SER A 97 -3.96 0.84 -11.13
C SER A 97 -5.04 1.87 -10.85
N SER A 98 -4.62 3.13 -10.88
CA SER A 98 -5.50 4.27 -10.69
C SER A 98 -6.66 4.28 -11.69
N TYR A 99 -7.83 4.77 -11.25
CA TYR A 99 -9.06 4.63 -12.01
C TYR A 99 -9.00 5.37 -13.35
N GLY A 100 -9.45 4.71 -14.41
CA GLY A 100 -9.49 5.28 -15.77
C GLY A 100 -8.17 5.20 -16.52
N GLU A 101 -7.14 4.57 -15.96
CA GLU A 101 -5.84 4.44 -16.60
C GLU A 101 -5.76 3.21 -17.52
N SER A 102 -4.88 3.30 -18.51
CA SER A 102 -4.64 2.22 -19.50
C SER A 102 -3.67 1.15 -19.04
N TRP A 103 -3.13 1.27 -17.82
CA TRP A 103 -2.18 0.33 -17.23
C TRP A 103 -2.78 -0.48 -16.09
N THR A 104 -2.09 -1.55 -15.73
CA THR A 104 -2.57 -2.55 -14.76
C THR A 104 -1.84 -2.51 -13.42
N ASN A 105 -0.66 -1.89 -13.37
CA ASN A 105 0.19 -1.73 -12.21
C ASN A 105 1.21 -0.61 -12.45
N PHE A 106 1.98 -0.25 -11.41
CA PHE A 106 2.98 0.82 -11.51
C PHE A 106 4.04 0.56 -12.59
N THR A 107 4.60 -0.65 -12.67
CA THR A 107 5.64 -0.98 -13.66
C THR A 107 5.12 -0.85 -15.09
N ASP A 108 3.89 -1.29 -15.35
CA ASP A 108 3.21 -1.11 -16.64
C ASP A 108 2.98 0.38 -16.94
N ALA A 109 2.61 1.19 -15.94
CA ALA A 109 2.47 2.64 -16.07
C ALA A 109 3.79 3.31 -16.50
N VAL A 110 4.90 2.97 -15.84
CA VAL A 110 6.25 3.44 -16.19
C VAL A 110 6.58 3.07 -17.64
N ASN A 111 6.29 1.83 -18.04
CA ASN A 111 6.54 1.33 -19.39
C ASN A 111 5.72 2.05 -20.45
N LYS A 112 4.48 2.45 -20.14
CA LYS A 112 3.60 3.22 -21.01
C LYS A 112 3.87 4.72 -21.01
N GLY A 113 4.82 5.20 -20.21
CA GLY A 113 5.22 6.60 -20.17
C GLY A 113 4.32 7.47 -19.31
N ALA A 114 3.71 6.90 -18.27
CA ALA A 114 3.02 7.70 -17.27
C ALA A 114 3.97 8.72 -16.62
N PHE A 115 3.43 9.89 -16.26
CA PHE A 115 4.12 10.85 -15.43
C PHE A 115 4.25 10.29 -14.01
N VAL A 116 5.47 10.07 -13.54
CA VAL A 116 5.67 9.31 -12.29
C VAL A 116 5.65 10.20 -11.06
N GLY A 117 4.66 9.94 -10.22
CA GLY A 117 4.39 10.67 -8.99
C GLY A 117 3.71 12.02 -9.21
N ASN A 118 3.22 12.57 -8.12
CA ASN A 118 2.72 13.94 -8.00
C ASN A 118 2.58 14.25 -6.50
N VAL A 119 3.30 15.27 -6.03
CA VAL A 119 3.23 15.68 -4.62
C VAL A 119 2.31 16.87 -4.36
N LYS A 120 1.72 17.47 -5.41
CA LYS A 120 0.79 18.59 -5.30
C LYS A 120 -0.65 18.12 -5.35
N SER A 121 -1.45 18.57 -4.37
CA SER A 121 -2.90 18.41 -4.35
C SER A 121 -3.56 19.72 -4.75
N SER A 122 -3.87 19.91 -6.04
CA SER A 122 -4.72 21.02 -6.47
C SER A 122 -6.15 20.49 -6.68
N SER A 123 -7.00 20.52 -5.67
CA SER A 123 -8.47 20.36 -5.77
C SER A 123 -9.06 19.15 -6.52
N TYR A 124 -8.24 18.16 -6.91
CA TYR A 124 -8.67 16.97 -7.65
C TYR A 124 -8.18 15.71 -6.93
N GLY A 125 -8.91 14.61 -7.11
CA GLY A 125 -8.45 13.27 -6.71
C GLY A 125 -7.27 12.81 -7.57
N HIS A 126 -7.27 11.56 -8.01
CA HIS A 126 -6.29 11.07 -8.98
C HIS A 126 -6.25 11.96 -10.24
N ILE A 127 -5.06 12.25 -10.75
CA ILE A 127 -4.87 13.00 -12.00
C ILE A 127 -4.50 12.03 -13.12
N THR A 128 -5.33 11.98 -14.15
CA THR A 128 -5.13 11.06 -15.28
C THR A 128 -3.78 11.26 -15.96
N GLY A 129 -3.08 10.18 -16.28
CA GLY A 129 -1.75 10.19 -16.85
C GLY A 129 -0.62 10.21 -15.82
N THR A 130 -0.93 10.33 -14.52
CA THR A 130 0.06 10.24 -13.44
C THR A 130 0.06 8.85 -12.81
N ALA A 131 1.19 8.37 -12.30
CA ALA A 131 1.28 7.05 -11.69
C ALA A 131 2.07 7.05 -10.39
N GLY A 132 1.54 6.38 -9.37
CA GLY A 132 2.21 6.13 -8.10
C GLY A 132 1.21 5.88 -6.97
N LEU A 133 1.66 6.08 -5.73
CA LEU A 133 0.87 5.79 -4.54
C LEU A 133 0.79 7.01 -3.62
N ASP A 134 -0.41 7.36 -3.15
CA ASP A 134 -0.54 8.14 -1.92
C ASP A 134 -0.52 7.23 -0.67
N CYS A 135 -0.56 7.80 0.53
CA CYS A 135 -0.51 7.05 1.79
C CYS A 135 -1.61 5.98 1.89
N SER A 136 -2.85 6.35 1.58
CA SER A 136 -4.00 5.43 1.60
C SER A 136 -4.01 4.45 0.43
N GLY A 137 -3.48 4.83 -0.73
CA GLY A 137 -3.26 3.97 -1.89
C GLY A 137 -2.21 2.91 -1.60
N PHE A 138 -1.14 3.26 -0.88
CA PHE A 138 -0.13 2.30 -0.43
C PHE A 138 -0.72 1.28 0.55
N VAL A 139 -1.51 1.73 1.53
CA VAL A 139 -2.26 0.83 2.43
C VAL A 139 -3.19 -0.08 1.62
N GLN A 140 -3.99 0.48 0.72
CA GLN A 140 -4.92 -0.28 -0.12
C GLN A 140 -4.20 -1.35 -0.96
N ALA A 141 -3.12 -0.97 -1.63
CA ALA A 141 -2.29 -1.87 -2.42
C ALA A 141 -1.64 -2.95 -1.53
N THR A 142 -1.20 -2.60 -0.32
CA THR A 142 -0.56 -3.52 0.63
C THR A 142 -1.51 -4.65 1.01
N PHE A 143 -2.74 -4.33 1.44
CA PHE A 143 -3.75 -5.32 1.82
C PHE A 143 -4.50 -5.92 0.62
N ASN A 144 -4.06 -5.62 -0.61
CA ASN A 144 -4.65 -6.10 -1.87
C ASN A 144 -6.16 -5.82 -1.98
N ILE A 145 -6.63 -4.70 -1.44
CA ILE A 145 -8.05 -4.34 -1.42
C ILE A 145 -8.49 -3.95 -2.83
N LYS A 146 -9.40 -4.74 -3.39
CA LYS A 146 -10.00 -4.55 -4.72
C LYS A 146 -11.32 -3.79 -4.61
N ASP A 147 -11.22 -2.47 -4.52
CA ASP A 147 -12.37 -1.55 -4.57
C ASP A 147 -11.90 -0.17 -5.05
N TYR A 148 -12.81 0.81 -5.10
CA TYR A 148 -12.52 2.20 -5.33
C TYR A 148 -11.42 2.72 -4.41
N LYS A 149 -10.71 3.75 -4.87
CA LYS A 149 -9.62 4.39 -4.15
C LYS A 149 -10.05 4.75 -2.72
N LEU A 150 -9.36 4.18 -1.73
CA LEU A 150 -9.59 4.50 -0.33
C LEU A 150 -9.06 5.89 0.01
N SER A 151 -9.67 6.49 1.04
CA SER A 151 -9.25 7.75 1.63
C SER A 151 -8.99 7.56 3.12
N THR A 152 -8.04 8.30 3.69
CA THR A 152 -7.78 8.35 5.13
C THR A 152 -9.03 8.72 5.94
N SER A 153 -9.96 9.50 5.36
CA SER A 153 -11.21 9.89 6.00
C SER A 153 -12.25 8.76 6.07
N THR A 154 -12.21 7.79 5.16
CA THR A 154 -13.27 6.76 5.01
C THR A 154 -12.79 5.34 5.21
N ILE A 155 -11.48 5.11 5.37
CA ILE A 155 -10.86 3.77 5.47
C ILE A 155 -11.46 2.91 6.60
N PHE A 156 -11.87 3.52 7.71
CA PHE A 156 -12.54 2.84 8.83
C PHE A 156 -14.01 2.48 8.57
N ASN A 157 -14.63 3.04 7.55
CA ASN A 157 -16.05 2.80 7.26
C ASN A 157 -16.26 1.55 6.39
N GLN A 158 -15.18 0.94 5.89
CA GLN A 158 -15.25 -0.11 4.87
C GLN A 158 -14.38 -1.32 5.20
N TYR A 159 -13.08 -1.09 5.44
CA TYR A 159 -12.09 -2.17 5.42
C TYR A 159 -11.28 -2.33 6.69
N PHE A 160 -11.36 -1.39 7.63
CA PHE A 160 -10.59 -1.43 8.87
C PHE A 160 -11.48 -1.21 10.07
N THR A 161 -11.31 -2.03 11.10
CA THR A 161 -11.94 -1.85 12.40
C THR A 161 -10.98 -1.11 13.32
N LYS A 162 -11.48 -0.12 14.07
CA LYS A 162 -10.68 0.58 15.08
C LYS A 162 -10.29 -0.39 16.20
N ILE A 163 -9.06 -0.29 16.70
CA ILE A 163 -8.56 -1.10 17.81
C ILE A 163 -7.91 -0.21 18.88
N ASP A 164 -7.74 -0.75 20.09
CA ASP A 164 -6.94 -0.10 21.13
C ASP A 164 -5.45 -0.17 20.74
N ILE A 165 -4.68 0.88 21.03
CA ILE A 165 -3.25 0.93 20.72
C ILE A 165 -2.46 -0.19 21.42
N LYS A 166 -2.91 -0.64 22.59
CA LYS A 166 -2.28 -1.77 23.29
C LYS A 166 -2.43 -3.10 22.54
N ASP A 167 -3.44 -3.20 21.67
CA ASP A 167 -3.76 -4.40 20.90
C ASP A 167 -3.13 -4.36 19.49
N ILE A 168 -2.40 -3.29 19.16
CA ILE A 168 -1.79 -3.13 17.84
C ILE A 168 -0.77 -4.25 17.58
N LYS A 169 -0.81 -4.78 16.36
CA LYS A 169 0.10 -5.81 15.88
C LYS A 169 0.78 -5.33 14.60
N HIS A 170 1.94 -5.92 14.31
CA HIS A 170 2.62 -5.79 13.03
C HIS A 170 1.62 -5.97 11.87
N MET A 171 1.60 -5.06 10.90
CA MET A 171 0.61 -4.94 9.81
C MET A 171 -0.82 -4.53 10.20
N ASP A 172 -1.01 -3.93 11.38
CA ASP A 172 -2.15 -3.03 11.60
C ASP A 172 -1.81 -1.63 11.05
N ILE A 173 -2.80 -0.76 10.90
CA ILE A 173 -2.59 0.62 10.44
C ILE A 173 -2.65 1.61 11.60
N LEU A 174 -1.97 2.73 11.44
CA LEU A 174 -2.18 3.95 12.20
C LEU A 174 -2.75 4.97 11.21
N ASN A 175 -3.99 5.42 11.42
CA ASN A 175 -4.65 6.38 10.54
C ASN A 175 -4.94 7.71 11.26
N LEU A 176 -4.53 8.81 10.64
CA LEU A 176 -4.92 10.17 10.99
C LEU A 176 -5.94 10.66 9.95
N PRO A 177 -7.25 10.56 10.22
CA PRO A 177 -8.29 10.82 9.22
C PRO A 177 -8.16 12.20 8.56
N GLY A 178 -8.29 12.24 7.23
CA GLY A 178 -8.16 13.46 6.44
C GLY A 178 -6.72 13.94 6.23
N ASN A 179 -5.72 13.25 6.76
CA ASN A 179 -4.32 13.67 6.69
C ASN A 179 -3.40 12.55 6.19
N HIS A 180 -3.10 11.54 7.01
CA HIS A 180 -2.08 10.54 6.70
C HIS A 180 -2.43 9.17 7.26
N VAL A 181 -1.96 8.11 6.61
CA VAL A 181 -2.08 6.74 7.13
C VAL A 181 -0.78 5.99 6.88
N VAL A 182 -0.37 5.22 7.87
CA VAL A 182 0.82 4.37 7.82
C VAL A 182 0.47 2.97 8.28
N ILE A 183 1.34 2.02 7.95
CA ILE A 183 1.25 0.64 8.44
C ILE A 183 2.26 0.49 9.58
N PHE A 184 1.82 -0.05 10.70
CA PHE A 184 2.66 -0.31 11.86
C PHE A 184 3.52 -1.55 11.62
N ASP A 185 4.84 -1.40 11.74
CA ASP A 185 5.79 -2.53 11.74
C ASP A 185 5.99 -3.01 13.18
N LYS A 186 6.65 -2.19 14.01
CA LYS A 186 6.98 -2.53 15.39
C LYS A 186 7.29 -1.30 16.24
N TRP A 187 7.19 -1.47 17.55
CA TRP A 187 7.70 -0.49 18.50
C TRP A 187 9.24 -0.50 18.53
N GLY A 188 9.82 0.65 18.84
CA GLY A 188 11.26 0.74 19.09
C GLY A 188 11.72 2.14 19.47
N THR A 189 13.04 2.28 19.52
CA THR A 189 13.70 3.53 19.92
C THR A 189 14.68 3.95 18.85
N ARG A 190 14.60 5.20 18.39
CA ARG A 190 15.55 5.79 17.44
C ARG A 190 16.12 7.07 18.04
N ASN A 191 17.44 7.14 18.16
CA ASN A 191 18.15 8.30 18.75
C ASN A 191 17.60 8.72 20.12
N GLY A 192 17.29 7.74 20.99
CA GLY A 192 16.74 7.98 22.33
C GLY A 192 15.25 8.33 22.38
N VAL A 193 14.58 8.46 21.23
CA VAL A 193 13.14 8.72 21.15
C VAL A 193 12.39 7.40 20.97
N ASN A 194 11.44 7.11 21.85
CA ASN A 194 10.53 5.97 21.69
C ASN A 194 9.47 6.28 20.63
N GLY A 195 9.07 5.25 19.89
CA GLY A 195 8.15 5.40 18.78
C GLY A 195 7.86 4.10 18.04
N ALA A 196 7.28 4.23 16.87
CA ALA A 196 6.97 3.12 15.98
C ALA A 196 7.82 3.20 14.70
N TYR A 197 8.36 2.06 14.28
CA TYR A 197 8.75 1.85 12.90
C TYR A 197 7.51 1.55 12.06
N THR A 198 7.44 2.12 10.87
CA THR A 198 6.25 2.08 10.01
C THR A 198 6.61 1.88 8.55
N TYR A 199 5.66 1.41 7.75
CA TYR A 199 5.67 1.48 6.30
C TYR A 199 4.72 2.59 5.85
N GLU A 200 5.15 3.43 4.92
CA GLU A 200 4.33 4.55 4.45
C GLU A 200 4.64 4.94 3.00
N ALA A 201 3.75 5.74 2.41
CA ALA A 201 4.05 6.56 1.24
C ALA A 201 3.80 8.03 1.60
N THR A 202 4.78 8.90 1.41
CA THR A 202 4.71 10.30 1.88
C THR A 202 5.22 11.31 0.84
N PRO A 203 4.62 12.51 0.77
CA PRO A 203 5.18 13.62 0.00
C PRO A 203 6.33 14.33 0.74
N ASP A 204 6.70 13.90 1.96
CA ASP A 204 7.68 14.60 2.80
C ASP A 204 9.12 14.05 2.68
N THR A 205 10.09 14.98 2.69
CA THR A 205 11.54 14.78 2.60
C THR A 205 12.28 14.90 3.95
N THR A 206 11.59 15.22 5.06
CA THR A 206 12.14 15.70 6.35
C THR A 206 13.38 14.98 6.92
N TYR A 207 13.68 13.71 6.59
CA TYR A 207 14.91 13.04 7.06
C TYR A 207 15.69 12.32 5.96
N GLY A 208 15.96 13.00 4.85
CA GLY A 208 16.82 12.51 3.76
C GLY A 208 16.12 11.51 2.83
N GLY A 209 14.80 11.64 2.68
CA GLY A 209 13.97 10.60 2.11
C GLY A 209 13.51 10.86 0.69
N ILE A 210 13.27 9.75 -0.01
CA ILE A 210 12.52 9.69 -1.26
C ILE A 210 11.05 10.03 -0.95
N GLN A 211 10.41 10.83 -1.82
CA GLN A 211 8.96 11.04 -1.79
C GLN A 211 8.29 9.85 -2.48
N GLY A 212 7.75 8.94 -1.68
CA GLY A 212 7.24 7.64 -2.14
C GLY A 212 7.18 6.63 -1.01
N THR A 213 7.09 5.36 -1.37
CA THR A 213 7.04 4.24 -0.44
C THR A 213 8.37 4.07 0.30
N LYS A 214 8.32 3.97 1.63
CA LYS A 214 9.51 3.77 2.47
C LYS A 214 9.17 3.20 3.85
N GLN A 215 10.22 2.76 4.54
CA GLN A 215 10.18 2.58 5.99
C GLN A 215 10.46 3.91 6.68
N TYR A 216 9.79 4.16 7.81
CA TYR A 216 9.96 5.39 8.57
C TYR A 216 9.84 5.15 10.08
N PHE A 217 10.26 6.13 10.88
CA PHE A 217 10.15 6.11 12.32
C PHE A 217 9.32 7.30 12.81
N MET A 218 8.23 7.03 13.51
CA MET A 218 7.36 8.04 14.11
C MET A 218 7.54 8.06 15.62
N SER A 219 7.80 9.25 16.20
CA SER A 219 7.85 9.42 17.65
C SER A 219 6.52 9.08 18.32
N MET A 220 6.53 8.69 19.60
CA MET A 220 5.29 8.45 20.34
C MET A 220 4.35 9.67 20.37
N ASN A 221 4.88 10.90 20.40
CA ASN A 221 4.09 12.14 20.33
C ASN A 221 3.36 12.28 18.98
N THR A 222 3.94 11.73 17.91
CA THR A 222 3.28 11.67 16.61
C THR A 222 2.25 10.55 16.60
N VAL A 223 2.63 9.34 17.04
CA VAL A 223 1.76 8.15 17.05
C VAL A 223 0.50 8.38 17.88
N SER A 224 0.57 9.13 18.99
CA SER A 224 -0.59 9.41 19.86
C SER A 224 -1.72 10.19 19.19
N GLN A 225 -1.49 10.77 18.01
CA GLN A 225 -2.51 11.47 17.22
C GLN A 225 -3.27 10.53 16.28
N TYR A 226 -2.74 9.32 16.04
CA TYR A 226 -3.28 8.37 15.08
C TYR A 226 -4.26 7.41 15.76
N ILE A 227 -5.25 6.97 15.00
CA ILE A 227 -6.22 5.95 15.40
C ILE A 227 -5.72 4.60 14.87
N PRO A 228 -5.48 3.61 15.73
CA PRO A 228 -5.12 2.26 15.30
C PRO A 228 -6.27 1.55 14.58
N GLY A 229 -5.93 0.77 13.54
CA GLY A 229 -6.90 0.03 12.74
C GLY A 229 -6.42 -1.34 12.35
N ARG A 230 -7.30 -2.33 12.37
CA ARG A 230 -7.03 -3.69 11.87
C ARG A 230 -7.84 -3.96 10.61
N TYR A 231 -7.18 -4.48 9.58
CA TYR A 231 -7.85 -4.87 8.35
C TYR A 231 -8.85 -6.01 8.63
N VAL A 232 -10.10 -5.86 8.18
CA VAL A 232 -11.19 -6.79 8.53
C VAL A 232 -11.02 -8.19 7.93
N ASN A 233 -10.28 -8.32 6.83
CA ASN A 233 -9.98 -9.61 6.21
C ASN A 233 -8.53 -10.06 6.44
N ILE A 234 -7.90 -9.60 7.53
CA ILE A 234 -6.57 -10.08 7.90
C ILE A 234 -6.68 -11.50 8.48
N LYS A 235 -5.83 -12.41 7.99
CA LYS A 235 -5.56 -13.70 8.61
C LYS A 235 -4.36 -13.54 9.54
N GLU A 236 -4.56 -13.78 10.84
CA GLU A 236 -3.53 -13.60 11.85
C GLU A 236 -2.31 -14.51 11.63
N VAL A 237 -2.54 -15.74 11.17
CA VAL A 237 -1.49 -16.74 10.93
C VAL A 237 -1.80 -17.48 9.63
N ALA A 238 -0.76 -17.72 8.83
CA ALA A 238 -0.82 -18.69 7.74
C ALA A 238 -0.09 -19.96 8.17
N TYR A 239 -0.64 -21.10 7.80
CA TYR A 239 0.00 -22.38 8.01
C TYR A 239 0.27 -23.03 6.66
N VAL A 240 1.40 -23.69 6.54
CA VAL A 240 1.79 -24.46 5.35
C VAL A 240 2.18 -25.86 5.73
N GLN A 241 1.99 -26.79 4.81
CA GLN A 241 2.45 -28.16 4.93
C GLN A 241 3.32 -28.55 3.73
N VAL A 242 4.23 -29.49 3.94
CA VAL A 242 5.04 -30.07 2.87
C VAL A 242 4.20 -31.06 2.07
N ILE A 243 4.10 -30.83 0.75
CA ILE A 243 3.49 -31.76 -0.20
C ILE A 243 4.54 -32.33 -1.16
N ASN A 244 4.33 -33.55 -1.63
CA ASN A 244 5.16 -34.19 -2.67
C ASN A 244 6.66 -34.31 -2.34
N ALA A 245 7.04 -34.27 -1.06
CA ALA A 245 8.38 -34.55 -0.56
C ALA A 245 8.28 -35.21 0.82
N SER A 246 9.16 -36.19 1.11
CA SER A 246 9.21 -36.86 2.42
C SER A 246 9.67 -35.94 3.54
N SER A 247 10.57 -35.01 3.21
CA SER A 247 11.06 -33.96 4.10
C SER A 247 11.58 -32.77 3.30
N LEU A 248 11.50 -31.58 3.87
CA LEU A 248 12.01 -30.34 3.31
C LEU A 248 13.01 -29.69 4.27
N ASN A 249 14.12 -29.18 3.73
CA ASN A 249 15.15 -28.51 4.52
C ASN A 249 14.72 -27.10 4.94
N ILE A 250 15.00 -26.76 6.19
CA ILE A 250 14.88 -25.42 6.76
C ILE A 250 16.29 -24.82 6.81
N ARG A 251 16.47 -23.64 6.23
CA ARG A 251 17.78 -22.99 6.04
C ARG A 251 17.87 -21.65 6.75
N THR A 252 19.08 -21.17 7.01
CA THR A 252 19.29 -19.84 7.61
C THR A 252 18.94 -18.67 6.68
N GLY A 253 18.85 -18.92 5.37
CA GLY A 253 18.52 -17.91 4.37
C GLY A 253 17.83 -18.48 3.12
N PRO A 254 17.26 -17.63 2.27
CA PRO A 254 16.41 -18.01 1.14
C PRO A 254 17.21 -18.44 -0.10
N SER A 255 18.07 -19.45 0.05
CA SER A 255 18.79 -20.09 -1.06
C SER A 255 19.33 -21.45 -0.61
N THR A 256 19.57 -22.36 -1.56
CA THR A 256 20.20 -23.67 -1.31
C THR A 256 21.64 -23.59 -0.82
N SER A 257 22.30 -22.43 -0.96
CA SER A 257 23.66 -22.18 -0.44
C SER A 257 23.71 -21.91 1.07
N TYR A 258 22.58 -21.55 1.69
CA TYR A 258 22.55 -21.28 3.13
C TYR A 258 22.54 -22.57 3.95
N PRO A 259 23.23 -22.60 5.12
CA PRO A 259 23.23 -23.74 6.04
C PRO A 259 21.83 -24.26 6.38
N ILE A 260 21.72 -25.58 6.51
CA ILE A 260 20.51 -26.26 7.00
C ILE A 260 20.51 -26.21 8.53
N ILE A 261 19.39 -25.80 9.11
CA ILE A 261 19.19 -25.68 10.57
C ILE A 261 18.07 -26.58 11.09
N GLY A 262 17.40 -27.30 10.20
CA GLY A 262 16.36 -28.26 10.54
C GLY A 262 15.69 -28.83 9.31
N THR A 263 14.70 -29.69 9.53
CA THR A 263 13.83 -30.23 8.50
C THR A 263 12.39 -30.21 8.96
N ILE A 264 11.47 -30.17 7.99
CA ILE A 264 10.04 -30.36 8.19
C ILE A 264 9.61 -31.57 7.37
N SER A 265 8.99 -32.56 8.01
CA SER A 265 8.52 -33.79 7.37
C SER A 265 7.24 -33.55 6.56
N GLN A 266 6.96 -34.46 5.63
CA GLN A 266 5.69 -34.47 4.90
C GLN A 266 4.49 -34.36 5.84
N ASN A 267 3.49 -33.57 5.46
CA ASN A 267 2.25 -33.32 6.22
C ASN A 267 2.44 -32.64 7.59
N GLN A 268 3.67 -32.31 8.02
CA GLN A 268 3.84 -31.43 9.18
C GLN A 268 3.43 -30.01 8.81
N ILE A 269 2.81 -29.33 9.77
CA ILE A 269 2.31 -27.98 9.62
C ILE A 269 3.30 -27.01 10.27
N ALA A 270 3.70 -25.99 9.53
CA ALA A 270 4.50 -24.87 10.03
C ALA A 270 3.76 -23.55 9.87
N GLU A 271 3.98 -22.64 10.82
CA GLU A 271 3.54 -21.25 10.71
C GLU A 271 4.40 -20.52 9.68
N VAL A 272 3.79 -19.72 8.80
CA VAL A 272 4.51 -18.81 7.91
C VAL A 272 4.72 -17.48 8.60
N THR A 273 5.97 -17.09 8.78
CA THR A 273 6.37 -15.85 9.47
C THR A 273 6.97 -14.81 8.53
N GLY A 274 7.06 -15.09 7.24
CA GLY A 274 7.57 -14.15 6.24
C GLY A 274 7.91 -14.83 4.91
N TYR A 275 8.46 -14.05 3.98
CA TYR A 275 8.81 -14.48 2.64
C TYR A 275 10.16 -13.89 2.22
N SER A 276 10.83 -14.52 1.25
CA SER A 276 11.90 -13.85 0.50
C SER A 276 11.33 -12.76 -0.40
N SER A 277 12.17 -11.82 -0.83
CA SER A 277 11.77 -10.69 -1.70
C SER A 277 11.07 -11.11 -3.00
N ASP A 278 11.44 -12.26 -3.55
CA ASP A 278 10.86 -12.87 -4.75
C ASP A 278 9.71 -13.85 -4.49
N GLY A 279 9.40 -14.13 -3.21
CA GLY A 279 8.35 -15.08 -2.80
C GLY A 279 8.68 -16.57 -3.04
N THR A 280 9.91 -16.91 -3.46
CA THR A 280 10.31 -18.30 -3.76
C THR A 280 10.71 -19.10 -2.51
N TRP A 281 10.90 -18.41 -1.38
CA TRP A 281 11.16 -19.01 -0.07
C TRP A 281 10.23 -18.46 0.98
N TYR A 282 9.67 -19.35 1.80
CA TYR A 282 8.85 -18.99 2.94
C TYR A 282 9.71 -19.06 4.19
N LYS A 283 9.67 -18.02 5.01
CA LYS A 283 10.18 -18.09 6.37
C LYS A 283 9.11 -18.78 7.20
N ILE A 284 9.47 -19.91 7.82
CA ILE A 284 8.55 -20.75 8.56
C ILE A 284 9.06 -20.98 9.98
N LYS A 285 8.12 -21.19 10.90
CA LYS A 285 8.39 -21.54 12.30
C LYS A 285 7.73 -22.88 12.64
N ILE A 286 8.54 -23.82 13.13
CA ILE A 286 8.10 -25.14 13.57
C ILE A 286 9.05 -25.71 14.61
N ASN A 287 8.51 -26.34 15.66
CA ASN A 287 9.29 -27.02 16.71
C ASN A 287 10.42 -26.16 17.33
N GLY A 288 10.18 -24.86 17.48
CA GLY A 288 11.16 -23.91 18.04
C GLY A 288 12.25 -23.45 17.06
N ILE A 289 12.26 -23.95 15.82
CA ILE A 289 13.16 -23.51 14.74
C ILE A 289 12.42 -22.50 13.87
N GLU A 290 13.09 -21.41 13.50
CA GLU A 290 12.60 -20.45 12.51
C GLU A 290 13.65 -20.28 11.39
N GLY A 291 13.25 -20.47 10.14
CA GLY A 291 14.14 -20.37 8.99
C GLY A 291 13.41 -20.46 7.65
N TYR A 292 14.14 -20.55 6.56
CA TYR A 292 13.61 -20.51 5.20
C TYR A 292 13.44 -21.91 4.58
N ALA A 293 12.29 -22.16 3.98
CA ALA A 293 11.98 -23.36 3.23
C ALA A 293 11.46 -22.99 1.82
N SER A 294 11.79 -23.78 0.81
CA SER A 294 11.41 -23.47 -0.58
C SER A 294 9.89 -23.57 -0.76
N SER A 295 9.27 -22.51 -1.30
CA SER A 295 7.81 -22.44 -1.46
C SER A 295 7.27 -23.47 -2.45
N THR A 296 8.10 -23.95 -3.38
CA THR A 296 7.78 -25.01 -4.35
C THR A 296 7.22 -26.28 -3.71
N TYR A 297 7.63 -26.59 -2.49
CA TYR A 297 7.23 -27.80 -1.78
C TYR A 297 6.18 -27.55 -0.69
N LEU A 298 5.71 -26.31 -0.55
CA LEU A 298 4.78 -25.90 0.48
C LEU A 298 3.41 -25.63 -0.11
N THR A 299 2.37 -25.97 0.64
CA THR A 299 0.99 -25.61 0.31
C THR A 299 0.30 -25.08 1.54
N TYR A 300 -0.46 -24.00 1.38
CA TYR A 300 -1.24 -23.43 2.46
C TYR A 300 -2.27 -24.43 2.98
N VAL A 301 -2.34 -24.53 4.31
CA VAL A 301 -3.40 -25.22 5.02
C VAL A 301 -4.53 -24.20 5.18
N ASN A 302 -5.63 -24.42 4.47
CA ASN A 302 -6.85 -23.65 4.68
C ASN A 302 -7.55 -24.22 5.91
N ASN A 303 -7.57 -23.44 6.99
CA ASN A 303 -8.53 -23.61 8.08
C ASN A 303 -9.85 -22.93 7.72
#